data_AF-A0AAP8KTK1-F1
#
_entry.id   AF-A0AAP8KTK1-F1
#
_cell.length_a   1.000
_cell.length_b   1.000
_cell.length_c   1.000
_cell.angle_alpha   90.00
_cell.angle_beta   90.00
_cell.angle_gamma   90.00
#
_symmetry.space_group_name_H-M   'P 1'
#
loop_
_entity.id
_entity.type
_entity.pdbx_description
1 polymer ?
#
loop_
_entity_poly.entity_id
_entity_poly.type
_entity_poly.pdbx_seq_one_letter_code
_entity_poly.pdbx_strand_id
1 'polypeptide(L)'
;MLDMIEEEIGDKRIYGIDISENVIETLKKKKQTEGRSWDVIKGDAINLSSSFDKESVDTIVYSSILHELFSYIEYEGKKFNHEVIKKGLQSAYEVLKQGGRIIIRDGIMTEDKRLMRVIHFKDAGGMKFLEQYVHGFKGRIIQYEVLADVWNIYAKRL
;
A
#
# COMPACT_ATOMS: atom_id res chain seq x y z
N MET A 1 4.17 -9.47 7.95
CA MET A 1 3.32 -10.14 6.93
C MET A 1 3.99 -11.38 6.39
N LEU A 2 5.27 -11.34 5.96
CA LEU A 2 5.99 -12.53 5.50
C LEU A 2 5.97 -13.68 6.52
N ASP A 3 6.25 -13.39 7.80
CA ASP A 3 6.17 -14.37 8.90
C ASP A 3 4.77 -15.02 9.00
N MET A 4 3.71 -14.21 8.99
CA MET A 4 2.33 -14.69 9.08
C MET A 4 1.94 -15.55 7.86
N ILE A 5 2.38 -15.16 6.66
CA ILE A 5 2.16 -15.97 5.45
C ILE A 5 2.87 -17.31 5.64
N GLU A 6 4.16 -17.31 5.97
CA GLU A 6 4.91 -18.54 6.20
C GLU A 6 4.25 -19.48 7.22
N GLU A 7 3.81 -18.94 8.35
CA GLU A 7 3.17 -19.69 9.44
C GLU A 7 1.85 -20.33 9.01
N GLU A 8 1.09 -19.68 8.12
CA GLU A 8 -0.23 -20.14 7.67
C GLU A 8 -0.19 -21.03 6.41
N ILE A 9 0.75 -20.78 5.48
CA ILE A 9 0.73 -21.40 4.14
C ILE A 9 1.74 -22.54 3.93
N GLY A 10 2.44 -22.97 4.98
CA GLY A 10 3.29 -24.17 4.96
C GLY A 10 4.43 -24.10 3.93
N ASP A 11 4.66 -25.19 3.20
CA ASP A 11 5.79 -25.34 2.26
C ASP A 11 5.58 -24.60 0.93
N LYS A 12 5.61 -23.27 0.99
CA LYS A 12 5.56 -22.37 -0.18
C LYS A 12 6.80 -21.48 -0.21
N ARG A 13 7.28 -21.19 -1.42
CA ARG A 13 8.35 -20.21 -1.63
C ARG A 13 7.76 -18.80 -1.58
N ILE A 14 8.08 -18.08 -0.51
CA ILE A 14 7.56 -16.74 -0.24
C ILE A 14 8.67 -15.72 -0.49
N TYR A 15 8.35 -14.68 -1.27
CA TYR A 15 9.26 -13.58 -1.56
C TYR A 15 8.64 -12.24 -1.13
N GLY A 16 9.39 -11.47 -0.35
CA GLY A 16 9.15 -10.04 -0.14
C GLY A 16 9.92 -9.20 -1.17
N ILE A 17 9.30 -8.14 -1.65
CA ILE A 17 9.91 -7.19 -2.59
C ILE A 17 10.04 -5.84 -1.90
N ASP A 18 11.23 -5.26 -1.99
CA ASP A 18 11.48 -3.89 -1.55
C ASP A 18 12.51 -3.23 -2.48
N ILE A 19 12.46 -1.91 -2.61
CA ILE A 19 13.44 -1.13 -3.37
C ILE A 19 14.64 -0.72 -2.51
N SER A 20 14.45 -0.69 -1.19
CA SER A 20 15.41 -0.22 -0.18
C SER A 20 16.38 -1.31 0.24
N GLU A 21 17.66 -1.11 -0.06
CA GLU A 21 18.73 -2.06 0.30
C GLU A 21 18.83 -2.27 1.82
N ASN A 22 18.72 -1.20 2.61
CA ASN A 22 18.79 -1.27 4.07
C ASN A 22 17.62 -2.08 4.67
N VAL A 23 16.42 -2.00 4.08
CA VAL A 23 15.29 -2.85 4.51
C VAL A 23 15.57 -4.31 4.17
N ILE A 24 16.06 -4.59 2.97
CA ILE A 24 16.43 -5.96 2.54
C ILE A 24 17.49 -6.56 3.45
N GLU A 25 18.57 -5.84 3.75
CA GLU A 25 19.63 -6.31 4.64
C GLU A 25 19.09 -6.60 6.05
N THR A 26 18.23 -5.73 6.57
CA THR A 26 17.60 -5.91 7.89
C THR A 26 16.73 -7.16 7.90
N LEU A 27 15.92 -7.37 6.87
CA LEU A 27 15.07 -8.55 6.73
C LEU A 27 15.89 -9.83 6.55
N LYS A 28 16.99 -9.81 5.79
CA LYS A 28 17.91 -10.96 5.66
C LYS A 28 18.56 -11.34 6.98
N LYS A 29 18.98 -10.36 7.80
CA LYS A 29 19.48 -10.63 9.15
C LYS A 29 18.41 -11.25 10.04
N LYS A 30 17.19 -10.70 10.02
CA LYS A 30 16.04 -11.26 10.74
C LYS A 30 15.77 -12.72 10.33
N LYS A 31 15.75 -12.99 9.03
CA LYS A 31 15.57 -14.34 8.47
C LYS A 31 16.56 -15.34 9.06
N GLN A 32 17.84 -14.97 9.12
CA GLN A 32 18.88 -15.84 9.68
C GLN A 32 18.73 -16.05 11.19
N THR A 33 18.50 -14.97 11.94
CA THR A 33 18.36 -15.03 13.41
C THR A 33 17.15 -15.84 13.86
N GLU A 34 16.04 -15.72 13.13
CA GLU A 34 14.77 -16.39 13.48
C GLU A 34 14.56 -17.72 12.74
N GLY A 35 15.48 -18.12 11.86
CA GLY A 35 15.34 -19.37 11.08
C GLY A 35 14.17 -19.37 10.10
N ARG A 36 13.86 -18.20 9.50
CA ARG A 36 12.76 -18.04 8.54
C ARG A 36 13.12 -18.61 7.17
N SER A 37 12.11 -19.12 6.46
CA SER A 37 12.19 -19.72 5.13
C SER A 37 11.88 -18.74 4.00
N TRP A 38 11.06 -17.71 4.25
CA TRP A 38 10.77 -16.67 3.26
C TRP A 38 12.06 -15.94 2.83
N ASP A 39 12.08 -15.37 1.62
CA ASP A 39 13.19 -14.58 1.11
C ASP A 39 12.79 -13.15 0.78
N VAL A 40 13.77 -12.27 0.62
CA VAL A 40 13.57 -10.88 0.21
C VAL A 40 14.51 -10.53 -0.94
N ILE A 41 13.94 -9.97 -2.00
CA ILE A 41 14.70 -9.55 -3.17
C ILE A 41 14.48 -8.07 -3.44
N LYS A 42 15.48 -7.46 -4.06
CA LYS A 42 15.39 -6.07 -4.51
C LYS A 42 14.54 -6.02 -5.77
N GLY A 43 13.50 -5.20 -5.77
CA GLY A 43 12.63 -5.06 -6.93
C GLY A 43 11.75 -3.83 -6.86
N ASP A 44 11.28 -3.40 -8.03
CA ASP A 44 10.32 -2.30 -8.16
C ASP A 44 8.92 -2.86 -8.31
N ALA A 45 8.01 -2.50 -7.40
CA ALA A 45 6.61 -2.93 -7.41
C ALA A 45 5.82 -2.42 -8.64
N ILE A 46 6.32 -1.40 -9.36
CA ILE A 46 5.76 -0.92 -10.63
C ILE A 46 6.24 -1.78 -11.82
N ASN A 47 7.36 -2.49 -11.67
CA ASN A 47 8.04 -3.22 -12.73
C ASN A 47 8.54 -4.61 -12.28
N LEU A 48 7.62 -5.45 -11.79
CA LEU A 48 7.90 -6.81 -11.34
C LEU A 48 8.50 -7.71 -12.41
N SER A 49 8.23 -7.45 -13.70
CA SER A 49 8.83 -8.19 -14.83
C SER A 49 10.35 -7.97 -14.96
N SER A 50 10.94 -7.04 -14.20
CA SER A 50 12.40 -6.94 -14.04
C SER A 50 12.99 -7.91 -13.01
N SER A 51 12.15 -8.46 -12.12
CA SER A 51 12.57 -9.34 -11.02
C SER A 51 12.08 -10.78 -11.17
N PHE A 52 11.00 -10.98 -11.93
CA PHE A 52 10.38 -12.29 -12.15
C PHE A 52 10.14 -12.53 -13.63
N ASP A 53 10.29 -13.80 -14.04
CA ASP A 53 9.96 -14.23 -15.39
C ASP A 53 8.45 -14.18 -15.63
N LYS A 54 8.08 -14.11 -16.90
CA LYS A 54 6.68 -14.21 -17.33
C LYS A 54 6.06 -15.52 -16.82
N GLU A 55 4.82 -15.46 -16.32
CA GLU A 55 4.07 -16.64 -15.85
C GLU A 55 4.86 -17.50 -14.83
N SER A 56 5.64 -16.86 -13.94
CA SER A 56 6.46 -17.55 -12.95
C SER A 56 5.88 -17.52 -11.53
N VAL A 57 4.94 -16.60 -11.25
CA VAL A 57 4.38 -16.35 -9.92
C VAL A 57 2.97 -16.89 -9.81
N ASP A 58 2.68 -17.67 -8.76
CA ASP A 58 1.36 -18.24 -8.51
C ASP A 58 0.39 -17.25 -7.83
N THR A 59 0.90 -16.41 -6.93
CA THR A 59 0.10 -15.43 -6.18
C THR A 59 0.92 -14.19 -5.86
N ILE A 60 0.32 -13.02 -6.06
CA ILE A 60 0.90 -11.71 -5.72
C ILE A 60 0.02 -11.07 -4.65
N VAL A 61 0.64 -10.59 -3.57
CA VAL A 61 -0.06 -9.89 -2.49
C VAL A 61 0.45 -8.45 -2.41
N TYR A 62 -0.39 -7.50 -2.82
CA TYR A 62 -0.16 -6.09 -2.57
C TYR A 62 -0.61 -5.74 -1.15
N SER A 63 0.35 -5.42 -0.29
CA SER A 63 0.08 -5.05 1.10
C SER A 63 0.63 -3.67 1.40
N SER A 64 -0.26 -2.70 1.40
CA SER A 64 0.00 -1.30 1.71
C SER A 64 0.97 -0.59 0.76
N ILE A 65 1.08 -1.02 -0.50
CA ILE A 65 2.03 -0.42 -1.45
C ILE A 65 1.34 0.37 -2.57
N LEU A 66 0.16 -0.04 -3.05
CA LEU A 66 -0.49 0.63 -4.18
C LEU A 66 -0.85 2.08 -3.85
N HIS A 67 -1.27 2.36 -2.61
CA HIS A 67 -1.55 3.73 -2.18
C HIS A 67 -0.28 4.57 -1.98
N GLU A 68 0.86 3.94 -1.69
CA GLU A 68 2.16 4.62 -1.67
C GLU A 68 2.61 4.96 -3.09
N LEU A 69 2.49 4.02 -4.03
CA LEU A 69 2.76 4.26 -5.45
C LEU A 69 1.95 5.46 -5.94
N PHE A 70 0.65 5.49 -5.64
CA PHE A 70 -0.21 6.61 -5.98
C PHE A 70 0.21 7.93 -5.33
N SER A 71 0.55 7.93 -4.04
CA SER A 71 0.74 9.15 -3.26
C SER A 71 2.12 9.78 -3.46
N TYR A 72 3.15 8.97 -3.69
CA TYR A 72 4.54 9.44 -3.65
C TYR A 72 5.25 9.37 -5.00
N ILE A 73 4.90 8.41 -5.86
CA ILE A 73 5.58 8.25 -7.14
C ILE A 73 5.04 9.27 -8.13
N GLU A 74 5.96 10.02 -8.73
CA GLU A 74 5.66 10.85 -9.89
C GLU A 74 5.67 9.96 -11.12
N TYR A 75 4.56 9.92 -11.84
CA TYR A 75 4.41 9.14 -13.06
C TYR A 75 3.88 10.04 -14.16
N GLU A 76 4.59 10.08 -15.30
CA GLU A 76 4.30 10.99 -16.42
C GLU A 76 4.24 12.47 -15.99
N GLY A 77 5.17 12.89 -15.13
CA GLY A 77 5.29 14.28 -14.67
C GLY A 77 4.23 14.70 -13.64
N LYS A 78 3.47 13.75 -13.08
CA LYS A 78 2.37 14.04 -12.15
C LYS A 78 2.35 13.09 -10.95
N LYS A 79 2.21 13.65 -9.74
CA LYS A 79 1.87 12.91 -8.50
C LYS A 79 0.38 12.62 -8.42
N PHE A 80 -0.03 11.61 -7.65
CA PHE A 80 -1.44 11.19 -7.56
C PHE A 80 -2.00 10.78 -8.93
N ASN A 81 -1.17 10.10 -9.73
CA ASN A 81 -1.53 9.61 -11.05
C ASN A 81 -1.98 8.14 -10.94
N HIS A 82 -3.21 7.83 -11.32
CA HIS A 82 -3.73 6.46 -11.28
C HIS A 82 -3.04 5.54 -12.30
N GLU A 83 -2.42 6.08 -13.35
CA GLU A 83 -1.69 5.27 -14.33
C GLU A 83 -0.51 4.52 -13.70
N VAL A 84 0.07 5.01 -12.60
CA VAL A 84 1.13 4.28 -11.87
C VAL A 84 0.60 2.97 -11.27
N ILE A 85 -0.64 2.97 -10.76
CA ILE A 85 -1.30 1.78 -10.21
C ILE A 85 -1.55 0.80 -11.35
N LYS A 86 -2.10 1.29 -12.47
CA LYS A 86 -2.38 0.48 -13.65
C LYS A 86 -1.10 -0.16 -14.20
N LYS A 87 0.00 0.59 -14.27
CA LYS A 87 1.30 0.07 -14.70
C LYS A 87 1.81 -1.04 -13.75
N GLY A 88 1.72 -0.84 -12.44
CA GLY A 88 2.07 -1.86 -11.46
C GLY A 88 1.23 -3.13 -11.60
N LEU A 89 -0.10 -2.99 -11.72
CA LEU A 89 -1.02 -4.12 -11.92
C LEU A 89 -0.78 -4.86 -13.25
N GLN A 90 -0.45 -4.13 -14.33
CA GLN A 90 -0.06 -4.73 -15.61
C GLN A 90 1.23 -5.56 -15.46
N SER A 91 2.25 -5.02 -14.81
CA SER A 91 3.50 -5.75 -14.57
C SER A 91 3.28 -6.99 -13.69
N ALA A 92 2.43 -6.90 -12.66
CA ALA A 92 2.02 -8.07 -11.88
C ALA A 92 1.31 -9.12 -12.74
N TYR A 93 0.42 -8.70 -13.64
CA TYR A 93 -0.29 -9.62 -14.52
C TYR A 93 0.65 -10.36 -15.48
N GLU A 94 1.71 -9.71 -15.97
CA GLU A 94 2.71 -10.32 -16.86
C GLU A 94 3.46 -11.49 -16.19
N VAL A 95 3.84 -11.34 -14.92
CA VAL A 95 4.60 -12.37 -14.19
C VAL A 95 3.69 -13.44 -13.56
N LEU A 96 2.38 -13.19 -13.50
CA LEU A 96 1.40 -14.10 -12.91
C LEU A 96 1.10 -15.26 -13.86
N LYS A 97 1.11 -16.49 -13.33
CA LYS A 97 0.68 -17.68 -14.07
C LYS A 97 -0.79 -17.61 -14.47
N GLN A 98 -1.14 -18.35 -15.53
CA GLN A 98 -2.53 -18.62 -15.84
C GLN A 98 -3.23 -19.29 -14.63
N GLY A 99 -4.34 -18.70 -14.17
CA GLY A 99 -5.06 -19.14 -12.97
C GLY A 99 -4.46 -18.67 -11.64
N GLY A 100 -3.36 -17.92 -11.68
CA GLY A 100 -2.79 -17.26 -10.50
C GLY A 100 -3.69 -16.15 -9.96
N ARG A 101 -3.34 -15.61 -8.78
CA ARG A 101 -4.18 -14.65 -8.05
C ARG A 101 -3.41 -13.39 -7.68
N ILE A 102 -4.08 -12.25 -7.78
CA ILE A 102 -3.62 -10.99 -7.17
C ILE A 102 -4.54 -10.70 -6.00
N ILE A 103 -3.97 -10.54 -4.81
CA ILE A 103 -4.67 -10.17 -3.59
C ILE A 103 -4.26 -8.73 -3.26
N ILE A 104 -5.22 -7.83 -3.16
CA ILE A 104 -4.97 -6.43 -2.79
C ILE A 104 -5.49 -6.21 -1.37
N ARG A 105 -4.58 -5.94 -0.44
CA ARG A 105 -4.84 -5.62 0.97
C ARG A 105 -4.56 -4.16 1.30
N ASP A 106 -4.59 -3.30 0.28
CA ASP A 106 -4.52 -1.86 0.44
C ASP A 106 -5.86 -1.28 0.89
N GLY A 107 -5.81 -0.06 1.44
CA GLY A 107 -7.01 0.73 1.66
C GLY A 107 -7.63 1.14 0.32
N ILE A 108 -8.51 0.30 -0.23
CA ILE A 108 -9.30 0.65 -1.42
C ILE A 108 -10.55 1.37 -0.97
N MET A 109 -10.73 2.61 -1.42
CA MET A 109 -11.96 3.36 -1.19
C MET A 109 -13.06 2.86 -2.13
N THR A 110 -13.91 1.95 -1.64
CA THR A 110 -15.01 1.34 -2.39
C THR A 110 -16.39 1.95 -2.07
N GLU A 111 -16.47 2.87 -1.10
CA GLU A 111 -17.75 3.43 -0.64
C GLU A 111 -18.27 4.59 -1.50
N ASP A 112 -19.59 4.83 -1.41
CA ASP A 112 -20.26 5.93 -2.10
C ASP A 112 -19.61 7.27 -1.75
N LYS A 113 -19.17 7.99 -2.79
CA LYS A 113 -18.45 9.25 -2.68
C LYS A 113 -19.27 10.39 -2.05
N ARG A 114 -20.55 10.19 -1.82
CA ARG A 114 -21.46 11.15 -1.18
C ARG A 114 -21.54 10.98 0.33
N LEU A 115 -21.02 9.88 0.86
CA LEU A 115 -21.15 9.58 2.28
C LEU A 115 -20.14 10.37 3.11
N MET A 116 -20.64 11.01 4.17
CA MET A 116 -19.83 11.64 5.20
C MET A 116 -19.58 10.65 6.35
N ARG A 117 -18.47 10.85 7.07
CA ARG A 117 -18.07 10.01 8.21
C ARG A 117 -17.72 10.88 9.41
N VAL A 118 -18.11 10.35 10.56
CA VAL A 118 -17.94 10.90 11.89
C VAL A 118 -16.60 10.38 12.44
N ILE A 119 -15.56 11.22 12.45
CA ILE A 119 -14.25 10.97 13.09
C ILE A 119 -14.08 11.69 14.45
N HIS A 120 -13.55 10.99 15.44
CA HIS A 120 -13.23 11.59 16.74
C HIS A 120 -11.72 11.80 16.84
N PHE A 121 -11.29 13.00 17.24
CA PHE A 121 -9.88 13.22 17.53
C PHE A 121 -9.53 12.64 18.89
N LYS A 122 -8.43 11.89 18.94
CA LYS A 122 -7.93 11.29 20.18
C LYS A 122 -7.36 12.34 21.13
N ASP A 123 -6.88 13.46 20.60
CA ASP A 123 -6.22 14.52 21.33
C ASP A 123 -6.63 15.91 20.83
N ALA A 124 -6.35 16.93 21.64
CA ALA A 124 -6.72 18.32 21.37
C ALA A 124 -5.97 18.93 20.17
N GLY A 125 -4.88 18.32 19.70
CA GLY A 125 -4.12 18.76 18.52
C GLY A 125 -4.72 18.27 17.19
N GLY A 126 -5.67 17.34 17.24
CA GLY A 126 -6.24 16.70 16.05
C GLY A 126 -6.86 17.67 15.04
N MET A 127 -7.51 18.75 15.53
CA MET A 127 -8.11 19.74 14.64
C MET A 127 -7.06 20.50 13.81
N LYS A 128 -5.98 20.94 14.47
CA LYS A 128 -4.86 21.61 13.80
C LYS A 128 -4.18 20.68 12.78
N PHE A 129 -4.03 19.40 13.13
CA PHE A 129 -3.50 18.40 12.21
C PHE A 129 -4.40 18.23 10.97
N LEU A 130 -5.72 18.16 11.17
CA LEU A 130 -6.68 18.09 10.07
C LEU A 130 -6.57 19.31 9.15
N GLU A 131 -6.54 20.53 9.69
CA GLU A 131 -6.41 21.75 8.90
C GLU A 131 -5.14 21.73 8.04
N GLN A 132 -4.02 21.34 8.64
CA GLN A 132 -2.75 21.19 7.93
C GLN A 132 -2.81 20.10 6.86
N TYR A 133 -3.46 18.96 7.16
CA TYR A 133 -3.63 17.87 6.22
C TYR A 133 -4.51 18.28 5.03
N VAL A 134 -5.63 18.95 5.28
CA VAL A 134 -6.54 19.49 4.24
C VAL A 134 -5.80 20.47 3.33
N HIS A 135 -4.95 21.33 3.90
CA HIS A 135 -4.18 22.29 3.13
C HIS A 135 -3.04 21.65 2.32
N GLY A 136 -2.33 20.68 2.92
CA GLY A 136 -1.15 20.07 2.33
C GLY A 136 -1.43 18.92 1.36
N PHE A 137 -2.57 18.23 1.52
CA PHE A 137 -2.86 17.04 0.74
C PHE A 137 -3.40 17.38 -0.66
N LYS A 138 -2.61 17.09 -1.69
CA LYS A 138 -2.92 17.44 -3.09
C LYS A 138 -3.60 16.31 -3.87
N GLY A 139 -3.75 15.13 -3.29
CA GLY A 139 -4.31 13.98 -4.00
C GLY A 139 -5.81 14.08 -4.27
N ARG A 140 -6.52 14.96 -3.53
CA ARG A 140 -7.95 15.22 -3.68
C ARG A 140 -8.38 16.45 -2.87
N ILE A 141 -9.62 16.90 -3.08
CA ILE A 141 -10.19 18.04 -2.34
C ILE A 141 -10.88 17.52 -1.07
N ILE A 142 -10.27 17.78 0.07
CA ILE A 142 -10.85 17.41 1.36
C ILE A 142 -11.79 18.51 1.83
N GLN A 143 -12.98 18.13 2.29
CA GLN A 143 -13.98 19.02 2.88
C GLN A 143 -14.50 18.41 4.16
N TYR A 144 -15.00 19.26 5.04
CA TYR A 144 -15.51 18.86 6.34
C TYR A 144 -16.42 19.90 6.95
N GLU A 145 -17.14 19.47 7.99
CA GLU A 145 -17.97 20.35 8.81
C GLU A 145 -17.63 20.15 10.29
N VAL A 146 -17.63 21.24 11.04
CA VAL A 146 -17.39 21.19 12.48
C VAL A 146 -18.74 21.06 13.18
N LEU A 147 -18.99 19.92 13.84
CA LEU A 147 -20.19 19.74 14.66
C LEU A 147 -19.96 20.29 16.08
N ALA A 148 -20.96 20.98 16.63
CA ALA A 148 -20.79 21.89 17.76
C ALA A 148 -20.74 21.23 19.16
N ASP A 149 -21.02 19.93 19.27
CA ASP A 149 -21.09 19.27 20.57
C ASP A 149 -19.76 18.64 20.97
N VAL A 150 -19.06 19.33 21.86
CA VAL A 150 -18.12 18.82 22.88
C VAL A 150 -17.20 17.71 22.35
N TRP A 151 -16.02 18.12 21.87
CA TRP A 151 -14.91 17.26 21.41
C TRP A 151 -15.11 16.47 20.10
N ASN A 152 -16.18 16.75 19.35
CA ASN A 152 -16.50 16.01 18.14
C ASN A 152 -16.52 16.91 16.89
N ILE A 153 -15.37 17.00 16.20
CA ILE A 153 -15.25 17.74 14.93
C ILE A 153 -15.05 16.73 13.80
N TYR A 154 -15.98 16.68 12.83
CA TYR A 154 -16.06 15.60 11.83
C TYR A 154 -15.60 16.00 10.44
N ALA A 155 -14.47 15.43 10.02
CA ALA A 155 -13.88 15.72 8.74
C ALA A 155 -13.34 14.53 7.98
N LYS A 156 -14.02 14.18 6.88
CA LYS A 156 -13.33 13.71 5.68
C LYS A 156 -14.24 13.86 4.45
N ARG A 157 -13.72 14.53 3.40
CA ARG A 157 -14.23 14.40 2.01
C ARG A 157 -13.09 13.95 1.09
N LEU A 158 -13.52 13.41 -0.03
CA LEU A 158 -12.84 12.48 -0.92
C LEU A 158 -11.95 13.07 -1.98
#